data_AF-A0A1Y1M8P9-F1
#
_entry.id   AF-A0A1Y1M8P9-F1
#
_cell.length_a   1.000
_cell.length_b   1.000
_cell.length_c   1.000
_cell.angle_alpha   90.00
_cell.angle_beta   90.00
_cell.angle_gamma   90.00
#
_symmetry.space_group_name_H-M   'P 1'
#
loop_
_entity.id
_entity.type
_entity.pdbx_description
1 polymer ?
#
loop_
_entity_poly.entity_id
_entity_poly.type
_entity_poly.pdbx_seq_one_letter_code
_entity_poly.pdbx_strand_id
1 'polypeptide(L)'
;GTEASRQLDLFVKMRRDKAPDAKHDWKHVMVVGELKKSDQKNKALWLQVGSAVRNVFAWQPTRLFVHAFTLTGTEMETWVFDRSGPYSGATFDVHEEPEKFIQVMCGYLMMSDEELGLDTVTKEKNNKLFITMPVETCGKKPKRELELDPNPIARQRAIV
;
A
#
# COMPACT_ATOMS: atom_id res chain seq x y z
N GLY A 1 -2.62 17.65 -13.86
CA GLY A 1 -3.71 17.57 -12.87
C GLY A 1 -3.12 17.94 -11.54
N THR A 2 -3.64 18.98 -10.90
CA THR A 2 -3.22 19.42 -9.57
C THR A 2 -3.43 18.26 -8.57
N GLU A 3 -2.34 17.67 -8.09
CA GLU A 3 -2.36 16.76 -6.94
C GLU A 3 -2.96 17.54 -5.77
N ALA A 4 -4.25 17.36 -5.51
CA ALA A 4 -4.86 17.89 -4.31
C ALA A 4 -4.12 17.28 -3.12
N SER A 5 -3.61 18.13 -2.22
CA SER A 5 -2.98 17.74 -0.97
C SER A 5 -4.04 17.17 -0.02
N ARG A 6 -4.58 15.99 -0.34
CA ARG A 6 -5.57 15.31 0.50
C ARG A 6 -4.82 14.48 1.53
N GLN A 7 -5.06 14.82 2.79
CA GLN A 7 -4.52 14.12 3.95
C GLN A 7 -5.29 12.81 4.13
N LEU A 8 -4.56 11.71 4.36
CA LEU A 8 -5.14 10.42 4.74
C LEU A 8 -5.75 10.51 6.13
N ASP A 9 -6.91 9.92 6.34
CA ASP A 9 -7.56 9.90 7.67
C ASP A 9 -6.75 9.02 8.64
N LEU A 10 -6.43 7.79 8.23
CA LEU A 10 -5.54 6.89 8.95
C LEU A 10 -4.63 6.15 7.96
N PHE A 11 -3.42 5.81 8.37
CA PHE A 11 -2.52 5.00 7.57
C PHE A 11 -1.42 4.39 8.44
N VAL A 12 -0.89 3.25 7.98
CA VAL A 12 0.33 2.66 8.55
C VAL A 12 1.49 3.09 7.68
N LYS A 13 2.61 3.50 8.30
CA LYS A 13 3.84 3.84 7.57
C LYS A 13 5.04 3.10 8.09
N MET A 14 6.02 2.90 7.21
CA MET A 14 7.34 2.43 7.60
C MET A 14 7.98 3.43 8.56
N ARG A 15 8.50 2.94 9.69
CA ARG A 15 9.25 3.77 10.64
C ARG A 15 10.60 4.14 10.02
N ARG A 16 10.90 5.44 9.93
CA ARG A 16 12.23 5.97 9.57
C ARG A 16 12.60 7.08 10.56
N ASP A 17 13.90 7.30 10.78
CA ASP A 17 14.47 8.21 11.79
C ASP A 17 14.22 9.71 11.56
N LYS A 18 13.21 10.08 10.77
CA LYS A 18 12.87 11.49 10.53
C LYS A 18 11.89 12.01 11.56
N ALA A 19 11.99 13.31 11.82
CA ALA A 19 11.16 14.05 12.78
C ALA A 19 9.65 13.76 12.60
N PRO A 20 8.90 13.62 13.70
CA PRO A 20 7.51 13.14 13.70
C PRO A 20 6.52 14.00 12.90
N ASP A 21 6.81 15.29 12.70
CA ASP A 21 5.86 16.30 12.16
C ASP A 21 6.02 16.63 10.67
N ALA A 22 6.88 15.91 9.93
CA ALA A 22 6.98 16.11 8.49
C ALA A 22 5.75 15.53 7.77
N LYS A 23 5.21 16.26 6.78
CA LYS A 23 4.18 15.74 5.84
C LYS A 23 4.56 14.33 5.38
N HIS A 24 3.61 13.41 5.46
CA HIS A 24 3.87 12.02 5.13
C HIS A 24 4.14 11.85 3.63
N ASP A 25 5.17 11.08 3.32
CA ASP A 25 5.54 10.74 1.96
C ASP A 25 4.89 9.41 1.58
N TRP A 26 4.21 9.39 0.43
CA TRP A 26 3.52 8.20 -0.09
C TRP A 26 4.44 7.00 -0.29
N LYS A 27 5.76 7.22 -0.44
CA LYS A 27 6.76 6.14 -0.49
C LYS A 27 6.90 5.36 0.82
N HIS A 28 6.29 5.84 1.91
CA HIS A 28 6.34 5.21 3.23
C HIS A 28 4.99 4.63 3.66
N VAL A 29 3.91 4.88 2.92
CA VAL A 29 2.56 4.42 3.27
C VAL A 29 2.40 2.95 2.94
N MET A 30 2.12 2.12 3.94
CA MET A 30 1.97 0.67 3.82
C MET A 30 0.49 0.25 3.74
N VAL A 31 -0.36 0.87 4.57
CA VAL A 31 -1.80 0.58 4.66
C VAL A 31 -2.56 1.89 4.65
N VAL A 32 -3.72 1.93 3.97
CA VAL A 32 -4.59 3.10 3.88
C VAL A 32 -5.88 2.88 4.67
N GLY A 33 -6.29 3.87 5.47
CA GLY A 33 -7.54 3.84 6.23
C GLY A 33 -8.37 5.08 5.97
N GLU A 34 -9.64 4.90 5.61
CA GLU A 34 -10.60 6.01 5.43
C GLU A 34 -11.71 5.93 6.49
N LEU A 35 -11.97 7.05 7.15
CA LEU A 35 -12.93 7.13 8.24
C LEU A 35 -14.08 8.03 7.85
N LYS A 36 -15.31 7.59 8.10
CA LYS A 36 -16.51 8.42 7.92
C LYS A 36 -17.45 8.23 9.10
N LYS A 37 -18.02 9.34 9.57
CA LYS A 37 -18.98 9.33 10.69
C LYS A 37 -20.29 8.61 10.33
N SER A 38 -20.72 8.72 9.07
CA SER A 38 -21.89 8.00 8.57
C SER A 38 -21.50 6.59 8.15
N ASP A 39 -22.43 5.67 8.35
CA ASP A 39 -22.53 4.33 7.77
C ASP A 39 -22.72 4.32 6.23
N GLN A 40 -22.94 5.47 5.59
CA GLN A 40 -23.17 5.53 4.16
C GLN A 40 -21.89 5.33 3.34
N LYS A 41 -21.77 4.15 2.73
CA LYS A 41 -20.77 3.84 1.70
C LYS A 41 -21.13 4.47 0.36
N ASN A 42 -20.85 5.76 0.21
CA ASN A 42 -21.14 6.50 -1.01
C ASN A 42 -19.97 6.46 -2.02
N LYS A 43 -20.21 6.92 -3.25
CA LYS A 43 -19.17 7.02 -4.30
C LYS A 43 -17.95 7.84 -3.87
N ALA A 44 -18.12 8.82 -2.99
CA ALA A 44 -17.02 9.66 -2.54
C ALA A 44 -16.02 8.87 -1.67
N LEU A 45 -16.50 7.98 -0.80
CA LEU A 45 -15.65 7.08 -0.01
C LEU A 45 -14.80 6.19 -0.93
N TRP A 46 -15.42 5.56 -1.92
CA TRP A 46 -14.71 4.71 -2.88
C TRP A 46 -13.66 5.48 -3.69
N LEU A 47 -13.99 6.69 -4.14
CA LEU A 47 -13.05 7.57 -4.83
C LEU A 47 -11.89 8.00 -3.91
N GLN A 48 -12.13 8.17 -2.61
CA GLN A 48 -11.09 8.50 -1.64
C GLN A 48 -10.12 7.34 -1.44
N VAL A 49 -10.62 6.15 -1.06
CA VAL A 49 -9.79 4.95 -0.87
C VAL A 49 -9.02 4.63 -2.16
N GLY A 50 -9.72 4.59 -3.30
CA GLY A 50 -9.10 4.33 -4.60
C GLY A 50 -8.03 5.37 -4.96
N SER A 51 -8.27 6.66 -4.68
CA SER A 51 -7.28 7.71 -4.97
C SER A 51 -6.05 7.62 -4.06
N ALA A 52 -6.24 7.24 -2.79
CA ALA A 52 -5.15 7.01 -1.86
C ALA A 52 -4.29 5.81 -2.30
N VAL A 53 -4.92 4.67 -2.60
CA VAL A 53 -4.23 3.48 -3.13
C VAL A 53 -3.50 3.78 -4.43
N ARG A 54 -4.11 4.52 -5.36
CA ARG A 54 -3.46 4.98 -6.59
C ARG A 54 -2.17 5.75 -6.29
N ASN A 55 -2.19 6.65 -5.30
CA ASN A 55 -1.00 7.39 -4.92
C ASN A 55 0.09 6.46 -4.34
N VAL A 56 -0.29 5.46 -3.54
CA VAL A 56 0.66 4.44 -3.08
C VAL A 56 1.34 3.75 -4.27
N PHE A 57 0.59 3.23 -5.25
CA PHE A 57 1.18 2.61 -6.44
C PHE A 57 2.02 3.58 -7.27
N ALA A 58 1.64 4.86 -7.35
CA ALA A 58 2.39 5.86 -8.10
C ALA A 58 3.75 6.19 -7.47
N TRP A 59 3.87 6.06 -6.14
CA TRP A 59 5.10 6.34 -5.38
C TRP A 59 5.86 5.07 -4.96
N GLN A 60 5.24 3.90 -5.11
CA GLN A 60 5.84 2.58 -4.92
C GLN A 60 5.53 1.72 -6.16
N PRO A 61 6.19 1.96 -7.32
CA PRO A 61 5.81 1.34 -8.59
C PRO A 61 5.93 -0.19 -8.62
N THR A 62 6.80 -0.76 -7.80
CA THR A 62 6.99 -2.21 -7.66
C THR A 62 6.04 -2.87 -6.65
N ARG A 63 5.22 -2.09 -5.94
CA ARG A 63 4.21 -2.60 -5.00
C ARG A 63 3.25 -3.55 -5.71
N LEU A 64 3.11 -4.76 -5.15
CA LEU A 64 2.28 -5.84 -5.70
C LEU A 64 0.80 -5.60 -5.37
N PHE A 65 0.51 -5.29 -4.11
CA PHE A 65 -0.83 -4.96 -3.62
C PHE A 65 -0.75 -3.99 -2.43
N VAL A 66 -1.89 -3.40 -2.08
CA VAL A 66 -2.03 -2.43 -0.98
C VAL A 66 -3.20 -2.84 -0.12
N HIS A 67 -2.94 -3.03 1.18
CA HIS A 67 -4.00 -3.16 2.16
C HIS A 67 -4.69 -1.82 2.39
N ALA A 68 -6.00 -1.85 2.48
CA ALA A 68 -6.78 -0.71 2.92
C ALA A 68 -7.93 -1.14 3.83
N PHE A 69 -8.53 -0.20 4.54
CA PHE A 69 -9.76 -0.42 5.26
C PHE A 69 -10.63 0.84 5.27
N THR A 70 -11.92 0.65 5.46
CA THR A 70 -12.87 1.72 5.72
C THR A 70 -13.51 1.51 7.07
N LEU A 71 -13.71 2.57 7.84
CA LEU A 71 -14.53 2.57 9.05
C LEU A 71 -15.63 3.61 8.88
N THR A 72 -16.85 3.13 8.60
CA THR A 72 -18.04 3.95 8.32
C THR A 72 -19.06 3.77 9.44
N GLY A 73 -19.25 4.80 10.27
CA GLY A 73 -19.96 4.63 11.53
C GLY A 73 -19.19 3.66 12.42
N THR A 74 -19.78 2.49 12.69
CA THR A 74 -19.19 1.41 13.50
C THR A 74 -18.70 0.25 12.64
N GLU A 75 -19.04 0.21 11.36
CA GLU A 75 -18.70 -0.91 10.47
C GLU A 75 -17.30 -0.73 9.87
N MET A 76 -16.44 -1.71 10.10
CA MET A 76 -15.14 -1.83 9.46
C MET A 76 -15.22 -2.81 8.28
N GLU A 77 -14.61 -2.44 7.15
CA GLU A 77 -14.38 -3.33 6.01
C GLU A 77 -12.90 -3.30 5.62
N THR A 78 -12.30 -4.48 5.45
CA THR A 78 -10.89 -4.62 5.06
C THR A 78 -10.80 -4.94 3.57
N TRP A 79 -9.73 -4.45 2.95
CA TRP A 79 -9.52 -4.49 1.51
C TRP A 79 -8.08 -4.84 1.17
N VAL A 80 -7.91 -5.54 0.05
CA VAL A 80 -6.65 -5.66 -0.67
C VAL A 80 -6.88 -5.15 -2.08
N PHE A 81 -6.07 -4.17 -2.49
CA PHE A 81 -6.07 -3.64 -3.84
C PHE A 81 -4.83 -4.15 -4.57
N ASP A 82 -5.00 -4.82 -5.70
CA ASP A 82 -3.91 -5.11 -6.63
C ASP A 82 -4.05 -4.27 -7.91
N ARG A 83 -3.37 -4.65 -8.99
CA ARG A 83 -3.47 -3.96 -10.28
C ARG A 83 -4.73 -4.31 -11.08
N SER A 84 -5.47 -5.34 -10.66
CA SER A 84 -6.73 -5.77 -11.25
C SER A 84 -7.92 -5.09 -10.58
N GLY A 85 -7.80 -4.73 -9.30
CA GLY A 85 -8.82 -3.97 -8.57
C GLY A 85 -8.85 -4.27 -7.06
N PRO A 86 -9.90 -3.80 -6.37
CA PRO A 86 -10.12 -4.11 -4.96
C PRO A 86 -10.81 -5.46 -4.74
N TYR A 87 -10.42 -6.13 -3.66
CA TYR A 87 -11.10 -7.28 -3.09
C TYR A 87 -11.33 -7.00 -1.60
N SER A 88 -12.57 -7.13 -1.10
CA SER A 88 -12.87 -7.00 0.33
C SER A 88 -12.96 -8.34 1.05
N GLY A 89 -12.62 -8.30 2.35
CA GLY A 89 -12.98 -9.31 3.32
C GLY A 89 -14.37 -9.06 3.93
N ALA A 90 -14.69 -9.84 4.98
CA ALA A 90 -15.94 -9.66 5.72
C ALA A 90 -15.98 -8.31 6.46
N THR A 91 -17.16 -7.69 6.50
CA THR A 91 -17.44 -6.51 7.34
C THR A 91 -17.74 -6.94 8.78
N PHE A 92 -17.47 -6.04 9.72
CA PHE A 92 -17.83 -6.25 11.13
C PHE A 92 -18.04 -4.93 11.88
N ASP A 93 -18.84 -4.98 12.94
CA ASP A 93 -19.04 -3.85 13.85
C ASP A 93 -17.92 -3.82 14.90
N VAL A 94 -17.19 -2.70 15.00
CA VAL A 94 -16.05 -2.55 15.92
C VAL A 94 -16.44 -2.42 17.39
N HIS A 95 -17.70 -2.12 17.70
CA HIS A 95 -18.22 -2.09 19.06
C HIS A 95 -18.72 -3.46 19.51
N GLU A 96 -19.28 -4.25 18.60
CA GLU A 96 -19.68 -5.63 18.88
C GLU A 96 -18.49 -6.61 18.87
N GLU A 97 -17.50 -6.38 17.98
CA GLU A 97 -16.30 -7.22 17.84
C GLU A 97 -14.99 -6.39 18.04
N PRO A 98 -14.75 -5.76 19.21
CA PRO A 98 -13.59 -4.90 19.44
C PRO A 98 -12.26 -5.66 19.37
N GLU A 99 -12.22 -6.93 19.76
CA GLU A 99 -11.02 -7.77 19.67
C GLU A 99 -10.59 -7.95 18.21
N LYS A 100 -11.54 -8.05 17.28
CA LYS A 100 -11.28 -8.20 15.85
C LYS A 100 -10.72 -6.92 15.25
N PHE A 101 -11.23 -5.77 15.68
CA PHE A 101 -10.64 -4.47 15.34
C PHE A 101 -9.17 -4.40 15.77
N ILE A 102 -8.87 -4.77 17.02
CA ILE A 102 -7.50 -4.80 17.56
C ILE A 102 -6.64 -5.78 16.75
N GLN A 103 -7.15 -6.97 16.44
CA GLN A 103 -6.42 -7.97 15.64
C GLN A 103 -6.07 -7.46 14.24
N VAL A 104 -6.99 -6.78 13.55
CA VAL A 104 -6.71 -6.20 12.23
C VAL A 104 -5.61 -5.15 12.33
N MET A 105 -5.71 -4.24 13.29
CA MET A 105 -4.72 -3.16 13.47
C MET A 105 -3.35 -3.71 13.86
N CYS A 106 -3.29 -4.65 14.81
CA CYS A 106 -2.06 -5.35 15.16
C CYS A 106 -1.50 -6.13 13.97
N GLY A 107 -2.36 -6.79 13.19
CA GLY A 107 -1.97 -7.49 11.97
C GLY A 107 -1.21 -6.57 11.02
N TYR A 108 -1.77 -5.41 10.67
CA TYR A 108 -1.09 -4.45 9.81
C TYR A 108 0.26 -3.94 10.36
N LEU A 109 0.40 -3.84 11.69
CA LEU A 109 1.64 -3.39 12.33
C LEU A 109 2.71 -4.48 12.42
N MET A 110 2.31 -5.75 12.38
CA MET A 110 3.20 -6.90 12.54
C MET A 110 3.51 -7.62 11.23
N MET A 111 2.74 -7.37 10.17
CA MET A 111 2.98 -7.94 8.84
C MET A 111 4.38 -7.58 8.34
N SER A 112 5.03 -8.57 7.73
CA SER A 112 6.27 -8.40 7.00
C SER A 112 6.08 -7.55 5.74
N ASP A 113 7.19 -7.10 5.15
CA ASP A 113 7.17 -6.35 3.89
C ASP A 113 6.41 -7.12 2.79
N GLU A 114 6.62 -8.44 2.70
CA GLU A 114 5.93 -9.32 1.74
C GLU A 114 4.43 -9.38 1.99
N GLU A 115 4.00 -9.61 3.23
CA GLU A 115 2.58 -9.65 3.60
C GLU A 115 1.88 -8.30 3.43
N LEU A 116 2.62 -7.21 3.55
CA LEU A 116 2.13 -5.88 3.22
C LEU A 116 2.02 -5.66 1.71
N GLY A 117 2.69 -6.46 0.88
CA GLY A 117 2.66 -6.38 -0.58
C GLY A 117 3.85 -5.65 -1.22
N LEU A 118 4.96 -5.46 -0.50
CA LEU A 118 6.21 -4.94 -1.06
C LEU A 118 6.85 -6.01 -1.94
N ASP A 119 7.51 -5.55 -2.99
CA ASP A 119 8.38 -6.40 -3.80
C ASP A 119 9.66 -6.72 -3.03
N THR A 120 9.88 -8.02 -2.75
CA THR A 120 11.07 -8.53 -2.06
C THR A 120 12.18 -8.97 -3.02
N VAL A 121 11.87 -9.08 -4.32
CA VAL A 121 12.79 -9.51 -5.39
C VAL A 121 13.72 -8.37 -5.78
N THR A 122 13.17 -7.16 -5.93
CA THR A 122 13.96 -5.98 -6.28
C THR A 122 14.71 -5.45 -5.07
N LYS A 123 16.00 -5.13 -5.25
CA LYS A 123 16.87 -4.55 -4.21
C LYS A 123 17.27 -3.12 -4.56
N GLU A 124 17.18 -2.22 -3.59
CA GLU A 124 17.67 -0.86 -3.71
C GLU A 124 19.17 -0.78 -3.38
N LYS A 125 19.97 -0.20 -4.27
CA LYS A 125 21.39 0.06 -4.08
C LYS A 125 21.73 1.39 -4.75
N ASN A 126 22.30 2.34 -4.00
CA ASN A 126 22.67 3.68 -4.50
C ASN A 126 21.51 4.40 -5.23
N ASN A 127 20.30 4.37 -4.64
CA ASN A 127 19.05 4.91 -5.22
C ASN A 127 18.65 4.31 -6.58
N LYS A 128 19.16 3.14 -6.92
CA LYS A 128 18.80 2.37 -8.12
C LYS A 128 18.24 1.02 -7.70
N LEU A 129 17.35 0.49 -8.52
CA LEU A 129 16.67 -0.78 -8.28
C LEU A 129 17.30 -1.87 -9.13
N PHE A 130 17.56 -3.04 -8.53
CA PHE A 130 18.20 -4.16 -9.20
C PHE A 130 17.43 -5.47 -8.97
N ILE A 131 17.40 -6.32 -9.99
CA ILE A 131 16.95 -7.71 -9.90
C ILE A 131 18.17 -8.62 -10.07
N THR A 132 18.29 -9.63 -9.20
CA THR A 132 19.34 -10.65 -9.31
C THR A 132 18.76 -11.93 -9.87
N MET A 133 19.24 -12.35 -11.03
CA MET A 133 18.81 -13.60 -11.67
C MET A 133 19.93 -14.66 -11.59
N PRO A 134 19.61 -15.90 -11.19
CA PRO A 134 20.56 -17.00 -11.33
C PRO A 134 20.75 -17.31 -12.81
N VAL A 135 22.01 -17.41 -13.26
CA VAL A 135 22.34 -17.88 -14.61
C VAL A 135 23.02 -19.23 -14.46
N GLU A 136 22.45 -20.28 -15.05
CA GLU A 136 23.13 -21.56 -15.13
C GLU A 136 24.04 -21.57 -16.36
N THR A 137 25.36 -21.54 -16.13
CA THR A 137 26.36 -21.72 -17.18
C THR A 137 27.29 -22.85 -16.78
N CYS A 138 27.29 -23.95 -17.53
CA CYS A 138 28.24 -25.06 -17.52
C CYS A 138 29.06 -25.20 -16.21
N GLY A 139 28.41 -25.67 -15.14
CA GLY A 139 29.05 -26.00 -13.85
C GLY A 139 29.26 -24.84 -12.87
N LYS A 140 28.95 -23.59 -13.24
CA LYS A 140 28.96 -22.42 -12.36
C LYS A 140 27.55 -21.80 -12.29
N LYS A 141 27.19 -21.26 -11.11
CA LYS A 141 25.95 -20.47 -10.89
C LYS A 141 26.28 -18.97 -10.72
N PRO A 142 26.79 -18.27 -11.75
CA PRO A 142 26.95 -16.83 -11.66
C PRO A 142 25.58 -16.15 -11.47
N LYS A 143 25.57 -15.07 -10.68
CA LYS A 143 24.41 -14.20 -10.51
C LYS A 143 24.54 -13.04 -11.50
N ARG A 144 23.47 -12.75 -12.25
CA ARG A 144 23.40 -11.56 -13.12
C ARG A 144 22.53 -10.51 -12.43
N GLU A 145 23.07 -9.32 -12.26
CA GLU A 145 22.30 -8.15 -11.80
C GLU A 145 21.77 -7.38 -13.01
N LEU A 146 20.49 -7.01 -12.96
CA LEU A 146 19.82 -6.17 -13.95
C LEU A 146 19.31 -4.92 -13.25
N GLU A 147 19.69 -3.74 -13.74
CA GLU A 147 19.16 -2.46 -13.25
C GLU A 147 17.78 -2.21 -13.88
N LEU A 148 16.81 -1.80 -13.05
CA LEU A 148 15.50 -1.34 -13.53
C LEU A 148 15.58 0.12 -13.98
N ASP A 149 14.94 0.43 -15.11
CA ASP A 149 14.75 1.82 -15.53
C ASP A 149 13.95 2.57 -14.45
N PRO A 150 14.43 3.72 -13.95
CA PRO A 150 13.72 4.52 -12.97
C PRO A 150 12.38 5.08 -13.50
N ASN A 151 12.17 5.11 -14.82
CA ASN A 151 10.93 5.57 -15.43
C ASN A 151 9.99 4.39 -15.71
N PRO A 152 8.83 4.32 -15.03
CA PRO A 152 7.87 3.24 -15.28
C PRO A 152 7.26 3.37 -16.68
N ILE A 153 7.11 2.23 -17.37
CA ILE A 153 6.49 2.13 -18.71
C ILE A 153 5.05 2.66 -18.70
N ALA A 154 4.33 2.46 -17.60
CA ALA A 154 2.98 2.96 -17.40
C ALA A 154 2.82 3.55 -15.98
N ARG A 155 2.19 4.72 -15.90
CA ARG A 155 1.84 5.39 -14.63
C ARG A 155 0.43 5.95 -14.71
N GLN A 156 -0.51 5.34 -14.00
CA GLN A 156 -1.90 5.81 -13.98
C GLN A 156 -2.03 7.09 -13.13
N ARG A 157 -2.35 8.21 -13.78
CA ARG A 157 -2.44 9.54 -13.16
C ARG A 157 -3.85 9.96 -12.76
N ALA A 158 -4.87 9.21 -13.16
CA ALA A 158 -6.28 9.48 -12.86
C ALA A 158 -7.07 8.19 -12.67
N ILE A 159 -8.10 8.27 -11.82
CA ILE A 159 -9.19 7.28 -11.78
C ILE A 159 -10.18 7.76 -12.84
N VAL A 160 -10.40 6.96 -13.88
CA VAL A 160 -11.35 7.25 -14.97
C VAL A 160 -12.67 6.57 -14.65
#